data_AF-A0A968TL60-F1
#
_entry.id   AF-A0A968TL60-F1
#
_cell.length_a   1.000
_cell.length_b   1.000
_cell.length_c   1.000
_cell.angle_alpha   90.00
_cell.angle_beta   90.00
_cell.angle_gamma   90.00
#
_symmetry.space_group_name_H-M   'P 1'
#
loop_
_entity.id
_entity.type
_entity.pdbx_description
1 polymer ?
#
loop_
_entity_poly.entity_id
_entity_poly.type
_entity_poly.pdbx_seq_one_letter_code
_entity_poly.pdbx_strand_id
1 'polypeptide(L)'
;MMQQPGSNMDRHCRAVAFFSMSVLGIALCAGAFGAEKHPNIIFIMGDDLGWSDVGYNGAKFYETPNFDRLAADGMKFNRAYSGGPNCAPTRACIMTGTYTPRHQIWTPGGNSKGKNNEMKLLVPSLGNAKSNTFPSKTELDPSVISLAEVLKPAGYKTAMLGKWHLGDSEPQGFELFSADGTDAPYKDCY
;
A
#
# COMPACT_ATOMS: atom_id res chain seq x y z
N MET A 1 65.29 14.60 60.25
CA MET A 1 64.16 13.76 59.79
C MET A 1 63.18 14.68 59.10
N MET A 2 63.29 14.84 57.78
CA MET A 2 62.45 15.73 56.98
C MET A 2 61.64 14.87 56.00
N GLN A 3 60.31 15.00 56.07
CA GLN A 3 59.33 14.37 55.21
C GLN A 3 59.42 14.93 53.79
N GLN A 4 59.43 14.05 52.79
CA GLN A 4 59.27 14.40 51.37
C GLN A 4 57.76 14.40 51.01
N PRO A 5 57.28 15.36 50.17
CA PRO A 5 55.87 15.47 49.81
C PRO A 5 55.47 14.56 48.64
N GLY A 6 54.19 14.19 48.60
CA GLY A 6 53.63 13.08 47.84
C GLY A 6 53.40 13.30 46.34
N SER A 7 53.46 12.18 45.61
CA SER A 7 53.18 12.01 44.19
C SER A 7 51.68 11.80 43.92
N ASN A 8 50.92 12.89 43.85
CA ASN A 8 49.51 12.86 43.43
C ASN A 8 49.30 13.05 41.91
N MET A 9 50.37 13.25 41.13
CA MET A 9 50.28 13.53 39.69
C MET A 9 50.03 12.27 38.83
N ASP A 10 50.48 11.09 39.26
CA ASP A 10 50.52 9.90 38.38
C ASP A 10 49.20 9.11 38.30
N ARG A 11 48.26 9.32 39.22
CA ARG A 11 46.99 8.55 39.24
C ARG A 11 45.93 9.13 38.30
N HIS A 12 45.99 10.42 38.00
CA HIS A 12 45.01 11.09 37.13
C HIS A 12 45.26 10.84 35.64
N CYS A 13 46.52 10.77 35.20
CA CYS A 13 46.86 10.51 33.78
C CYS A 13 46.52 9.07 33.33
N ARG A 14 46.58 8.08 34.23
CA ARG A 14 46.24 6.68 33.89
C ARG A 14 44.72 6.46 33.81
N ALA A 15 43.91 7.14 34.64
CA ALA A 15 42.46 6.98 34.63
C ALA A 15 41.78 7.62 33.39
N VAL A 16 42.31 8.74 32.90
CA VAL A 16 41.78 9.43 31.71
C VAL A 16 42.05 8.64 30.42
N ALA A 17 43.19 7.95 30.34
CA ALA A 17 43.56 7.15 29.16
C ALA A 17 42.69 5.88 28.98
N PHE A 18 42.23 5.24 30.06
CA PHE A 18 41.34 4.07 29.97
C PHE A 18 39.87 4.45 29.68
N PHE A 19 39.44 5.65 30.08
CA PHE A 19 38.08 6.12 29.81
C PHE A 19 37.89 6.57 28.35
N SER A 20 38.91 7.15 27.71
CA SER A 20 38.82 7.58 26.30
C SER A 20 38.90 6.43 25.30
N MET A 21 39.62 5.34 25.60
CA MET A 21 39.73 4.16 24.73
C MET A 21 38.44 3.30 24.73
N SER A 22 37.66 3.36 25.82
CA SER A 22 36.40 2.60 25.96
C SER A 22 35.23 3.29 25.25
N VAL A 23 35.22 4.63 25.16
CA VAL A 23 34.21 5.40 24.43
C VAL A 23 34.41 5.27 22.91
N LEU A 24 35.64 5.11 22.43
CA LEU A 24 35.93 4.90 21.00
C LEU A 24 35.51 3.50 20.51
N GLY A 25 35.61 2.47 21.36
CA GLY A 25 35.18 1.11 21.02
C GLY A 25 33.65 0.95 20.90
N ILE A 26 32.87 1.69 21.70
CA ILE A 26 31.40 1.69 21.63
C ILE A 26 30.90 2.45 20.38
N ALA A 27 31.62 3.49 19.95
CA ALA A 27 31.28 4.24 18.74
C ALA A 27 31.51 3.44 17.44
N LEU A 28 32.45 2.49 17.41
CA LEU A 28 32.71 1.66 16.22
C LEU A 28 31.68 0.53 16.01
N CYS A 29 30.94 0.11 17.03
CA CYS A 29 29.91 -0.94 16.88
C CYS A 29 28.54 -0.40 16.45
N ALA A 30 28.33 0.92 16.46
CA ALA A 30 27.04 1.52 16.06
C ALA A 30 26.85 1.64 14.53
N GLY A 31 27.88 1.32 13.74
CA GLY A 31 27.90 1.62 12.29
C GLY A 31 27.45 0.51 11.34
N ALA A 32 26.92 -0.63 11.82
CA ALA A 32 26.65 -1.80 10.97
C ALA A 32 25.21 -2.32 11.03
N PHE A 33 24.22 -1.47 11.31
CA PHE A 33 22.87 -1.75 10.81
C PHE A 33 22.89 -1.52 9.29
N GLY A 34 23.24 -2.58 8.55
CA GLY A 34 23.03 -2.59 7.10
C GLY A 34 21.56 -2.25 6.85
N ALA A 35 21.30 -1.31 5.92
CA ALA A 35 19.93 -0.99 5.53
C ALA A 35 19.19 -2.29 5.23
N GLU A 36 18.13 -2.58 5.98
CA GLU A 36 17.32 -3.76 5.71
C GLU A 36 16.84 -3.65 4.25
N LYS A 37 17.29 -4.59 3.43
CA LYS A 37 16.81 -4.69 2.05
C LYS A 37 15.42 -5.29 2.10
N HIS A 38 14.43 -4.41 2.22
CA HIS A 38 13.05 -4.79 2.02
C HIS A 38 12.80 -5.18 0.54
N PRO A 39 11.96 -6.18 0.26
CA PRO A 39 11.65 -6.58 -1.10
C PRO A 39 10.86 -5.48 -1.82
N ASN A 40 11.06 -5.34 -3.13
CA ASN A 40 10.18 -4.51 -3.96
C ASN A 40 8.81 -5.16 -4.05
N ILE A 41 7.75 -4.39 -3.82
CA ILE A 41 6.36 -4.86 -3.93
C ILE A 41 5.80 -4.32 -5.24
N ILE A 42 5.45 -5.21 -6.16
CA ILE A 42 4.77 -4.87 -7.42
C ILE A 42 3.39 -5.52 -7.38
N PHE A 43 2.35 -4.69 -7.33
CA PHE A 43 0.96 -5.14 -7.34
C PHE A 43 0.33 -4.81 -8.69
N ILE A 44 -0.06 -5.85 -9.44
CA ILE A 44 -0.70 -5.73 -10.75
C ILE A 44 -2.17 -6.07 -10.59
N MET A 45 -3.05 -5.12 -10.89
CA MET A 45 -4.51 -5.29 -10.81
C MET A 45 -5.14 -5.13 -12.19
N GLY A 46 -5.69 -6.23 -12.73
CA GLY A 46 -6.53 -6.16 -13.93
C GLY A 46 -7.87 -5.49 -13.65
N ASP A 47 -8.34 -4.63 -14.56
CA ASP A 47 -9.70 -4.07 -14.54
C ASP A 47 -10.59 -4.99 -15.39
N ASP A 48 -11.67 -5.51 -14.80
CA ASP A 48 -12.62 -6.44 -15.43
C ASP A 48 -12.00 -7.75 -16.00
N LEU A 49 -10.87 -8.21 -15.45
CA LEU A 49 -10.27 -9.50 -15.82
C LEU A 49 -10.98 -10.67 -15.12
N GLY A 50 -11.62 -11.53 -15.90
CA GLY A 50 -12.28 -12.74 -15.42
C GLY A 50 -11.30 -13.85 -15.04
N TRP A 51 -11.74 -14.75 -14.16
CA TRP A 51 -10.93 -15.89 -13.71
C TRP A 51 -10.48 -16.80 -14.87
N SER A 52 -11.34 -17.00 -15.87
CA SER A 52 -11.05 -17.88 -17.02
C SER A 52 -10.39 -17.17 -18.20
N ASP A 53 -9.99 -15.91 -18.07
CA ASP A 53 -9.51 -15.10 -19.21
C ASP A 53 -8.00 -15.26 -19.48
N VAL A 54 -7.33 -16.11 -18.69
CA VAL A 54 -5.88 -16.34 -18.73
C VAL A 54 -5.55 -17.79 -19.08
N GLY A 55 -4.47 -17.99 -19.84
CA GLY A 55 -4.04 -19.29 -20.34
C GLY A 55 -3.79 -20.30 -19.22
N TYR A 56 -3.17 -19.86 -18.11
CA TYR A 56 -2.94 -20.71 -16.93
C TYR A 56 -4.21 -21.18 -16.21
N ASN A 57 -5.39 -20.60 -16.52
CA ASN A 57 -6.72 -21.04 -16.08
C ASN A 57 -7.57 -21.63 -17.23
N GLY A 58 -6.96 -21.95 -18.37
CA GLY A 58 -7.59 -22.69 -19.45
C GLY A 58 -8.23 -21.85 -20.56
N ALA A 59 -7.95 -20.54 -20.62
CA ALA A 59 -8.33 -19.73 -21.77
C ALA A 59 -7.74 -20.30 -23.07
N LYS A 60 -8.57 -20.45 -24.11
CA LYS A 60 -8.14 -20.95 -25.43
C LYS A 60 -8.11 -19.87 -26.51
N PHE A 61 -8.78 -18.75 -26.28
CA PHE A 61 -8.92 -17.66 -27.23
C PHE A 61 -7.93 -16.53 -26.94
N TYR A 62 -7.73 -16.18 -25.67
CA TYR A 62 -6.79 -15.13 -25.25
C TYR A 62 -5.39 -15.70 -25.06
N GLU A 63 -4.38 -14.92 -25.44
CA GLU A 63 -2.97 -15.29 -25.29
C GLU A 63 -2.34 -14.48 -24.15
N THR A 64 -1.84 -15.18 -23.12
CA THR A 64 -1.24 -14.55 -21.93
C THR A 64 0.15 -15.10 -21.57
N PRO A 65 1.09 -15.24 -22.53
CA PRO A 65 2.33 -16.01 -22.33
C PRO A 65 3.19 -15.50 -21.16
N ASN A 66 3.21 -14.19 -20.91
CA ASN A 66 3.94 -13.62 -19.78
C ASN A 66 3.30 -13.94 -18.42
N PHE A 67 1.97 -13.91 -18.33
CA PHE A 67 1.27 -14.30 -17.11
C PHE A 67 1.32 -15.82 -16.90
N ASP A 68 1.28 -16.60 -17.98
CA ASP A 68 1.42 -18.06 -17.91
C ASP A 68 2.80 -18.45 -17.36
N ARG A 69 3.85 -17.77 -17.83
CA ARG A 69 5.20 -17.93 -17.27
C ARG A 69 5.26 -17.51 -15.80
N LEU A 70 4.71 -16.34 -15.45
CA LEU A 70 4.68 -15.87 -14.05
C LEU A 70 3.97 -16.88 -13.13
N ALA A 71 2.89 -17.48 -13.62
CA ALA A 71 2.11 -18.47 -12.89
C ALA A 71 2.82 -19.84 -12.78
N ALA A 72 3.71 -20.17 -13.73
CA ALA A 72 4.56 -21.36 -13.69
C ALA A 72 5.76 -21.19 -12.75
N ASP A 73 6.35 -19.99 -12.70
CA ASP A 73 7.50 -19.66 -11.84
C ASP A 73 7.10 -19.31 -10.40
N GLY A 74 5.80 -19.18 -10.13
CA GLY A 74 5.26 -18.66 -8.88
C GLY A 74 4.17 -19.53 -8.25
N MET A 75 3.30 -18.87 -7.48
CA MET A 75 2.17 -19.49 -6.80
C MET A 75 0.86 -19.07 -7.47
N LYS A 76 -0.04 -20.04 -7.67
CA LYS A 76 -1.40 -19.81 -8.16
C LYS A 76 -2.42 -19.99 -7.05
N PHE A 77 -3.35 -19.04 -6.93
CA PHE A 77 -4.49 -19.15 -6.02
C PHE A 77 -5.74 -19.55 -6.80
N ASN A 78 -6.18 -20.80 -6.66
CA ASN A 78 -7.40 -21.30 -7.32
C ASN A 78 -8.71 -20.82 -6.64
N ARG A 79 -8.57 -20.11 -5.52
CA ARG A 79 -9.67 -19.56 -4.72
C ARG A 79 -9.26 -18.17 -4.21
N ALA A 80 -9.23 -17.20 -5.11
CA ALA A 80 -8.98 -15.79 -4.83
C ALA A 80 -10.22 -14.97 -5.21
N TYR A 81 -10.68 -14.11 -4.29
CA TYR A 81 -11.92 -13.35 -4.43
C TYR A 81 -11.64 -11.85 -4.30
N SER A 82 -12.34 -11.03 -5.07
CA SER A 82 -12.29 -9.57 -4.94
C SER A 82 -13.03 -9.10 -3.69
N GLY A 83 -12.62 -7.94 -3.16
CA GLY A 83 -13.28 -7.30 -2.01
C GLY A 83 -14.69 -6.76 -2.30
N GLY A 84 -15.08 -6.69 -3.58
CA GLY A 84 -16.43 -6.37 -4.01
C GLY A 84 -16.69 -6.83 -5.46
N PRO A 85 -17.94 -6.74 -5.94
CA PRO A 85 -18.31 -7.16 -7.28
C PRO A 85 -17.98 -6.12 -8.38
N ASN A 86 -17.38 -4.98 -8.02
CA ASN A 86 -17.06 -3.89 -8.94
C ASN A 86 -15.65 -3.31 -8.65
N CYS A 87 -15.20 -2.42 -9.54
CA CYS A 87 -13.90 -1.77 -9.48
C CYS A 87 -13.66 -0.93 -8.20
N ALA A 88 -14.45 0.12 -7.95
CA ALA A 88 -14.27 1.02 -6.78
C ALA A 88 -14.27 0.29 -5.41
N PRO A 89 -15.26 -0.57 -5.06
CA PRO A 89 -15.23 -1.28 -3.79
C PRO A 89 -14.01 -2.21 -3.64
N THR A 90 -13.58 -2.86 -4.73
CA THR A 90 -12.41 -3.75 -4.70
C THR A 90 -11.12 -2.96 -4.46
N ARG A 91 -10.94 -1.83 -5.15
CA ARG A 91 -9.77 -0.95 -4.96
C ARG A 91 -9.74 -0.40 -3.53
N ALA A 92 -10.88 -0.02 -2.97
CA ALA A 92 -10.98 0.44 -1.59
C ALA A 92 -10.59 -0.67 -0.59
N CYS A 93 -11.03 -1.91 -0.82
CA CYS A 93 -10.63 -3.04 0.02
C CYS A 93 -9.11 -3.27 -0.02
N ILE A 94 -8.49 -3.18 -1.19
CA ILE A 94 -7.04 -3.34 -1.35
C ILE A 94 -6.28 -2.21 -0.66
N MET A 95 -6.71 -0.96 -0.85
CA MET A 95 -6.04 0.21 -0.27
C MET A 95 -6.17 0.29 1.24
N THR A 96 -7.27 -0.20 1.81
CA THR A 96 -7.53 -0.06 3.25
C THR A 96 -7.28 -1.34 4.05
N GLY A 97 -7.24 -2.50 3.39
CA GLY A 97 -7.22 -3.81 4.05
C GLY A 97 -8.54 -4.15 4.76
N THR A 98 -9.65 -3.50 4.39
CA THR A 98 -10.93 -3.62 5.10
C THR A 98 -12.09 -3.94 4.17
N TYR A 99 -13.16 -4.54 4.69
CA TYR A 99 -14.36 -4.83 3.90
C TYR A 99 -15.20 -3.59 3.62
N THR A 100 -16.02 -3.69 2.57
CA THR A 100 -16.91 -2.63 2.05
C THR A 100 -17.71 -1.85 3.09
N PRO A 101 -18.33 -2.47 4.12
CA PRO A 101 -19.08 -1.73 5.13
C PRO A 101 -18.26 -0.72 5.94
N ARG A 102 -16.94 -0.91 6.07
CA ARG A 102 -16.07 -0.02 6.85
C ARG A 102 -15.73 1.26 6.09
N HIS A 103 -15.45 1.16 4.80
CA HIS A 103 -15.10 2.32 3.97
C HIS A 103 -16.31 2.89 3.21
N GLN A 104 -17.44 2.17 3.16
CA GLN A 104 -18.73 2.64 2.63
C GLN A 104 -18.75 2.99 1.13
N ILE A 105 -17.77 2.51 0.36
CA ILE A 105 -17.72 2.67 -1.10
C ILE A 105 -18.33 1.42 -1.71
N TRP A 106 -19.61 1.48 -2.09
CA TRP A 106 -20.37 0.31 -2.54
C TRP A 106 -20.38 0.14 -4.05
N THR A 107 -20.42 1.25 -4.79
CA THR A 107 -20.51 1.25 -6.25
C THR A 107 -19.62 2.32 -6.88
N PRO A 108 -19.17 2.10 -8.12
CA PRO A 108 -18.49 3.11 -8.93
C PRO A 108 -19.32 4.40 -9.05
N GLY A 109 -18.78 5.53 -8.58
CA GLY A 109 -19.46 6.83 -8.60
C GLY A 109 -20.74 6.90 -7.77
N GLY A 110 -20.97 5.93 -6.86
CA GLY A 110 -22.11 5.95 -5.93
C GLY A 110 -23.46 5.71 -6.59
N ASN A 111 -23.51 5.37 -7.88
CA ASN A 111 -24.75 5.11 -8.61
C ASN A 111 -25.01 3.60 -8.74
N SER A 112 -26.29 3.23 -8.79
CA SER A 112 -26.69 1.87 -9.13
C SER A 112 -26.35 1.56 -10.59
N LYS A 113 -25.81 0.38 -10.85
CA LYS A 113 -25.53 -0.12 -12.21
C LYS A 113 -26.76 -0.85 -12.74
N GLY A 114 -27.79 -0.09 -13.11
CA GLY A 114 -29.05 -0.62 -13.62
C GLY A 114 -30.25 0.24 -13.22
N LYS A 115 -31.44 -0.14 -13.68
CA LYS A 115 -32.68 0.56 -13.32
C LYS A 115 -33.17 0.09 -11.95
N ASN A 116 -33.26 1.01 -10.99
CA ASN A 116 -33.60 0.66 -9.61
C ASN A 116 -34.98 0.00 -9.44
N ASN A 117 -35.94 0.28 -10.33
CA ASN A 117 -37.26 -0.34 -10.31
C ASN A 117 -37.28 -1.80 -10.82
N GLU A 118 -36.20 -2.26 -11.45
CA GLU A 118 -36.05 -3.65 -11.92
C GLU A 118 -35.22 -4.50 -10.94
N MET A 119 -34.60 -3.88 -9.93
CA MET A 119 -33.77 -4.57 -8.94
C MET A 119 -34.62 -5.26 -7.88
N LYS A 120 -34.36 -6.55 -7.65
CA LYS A 120 -35.04 -7.34 -6.59
C LYS A 120 -34.60 -6.96 -5.18
N LEU A 121 -33.40 -6.42 -5.03
CA LEU A 121 -32.80 -6.01 -3.76
C LEU A 121 -32.47 -4.52 -3.79
N LEU A 122 -32.42 -3.92 -2.60
CA LEU A 122 -32.01 -2.53 -2.43
C LEU A 122 -30.51 -2.39 -2.75
N VAL A 123 -30.16 -1.35 -3.52
CA VAL A 123 -28.78 -1.12 -3.98
C VAL A 123 -28.21 0.12 -3.30
N PRO A 124 -27.18 0.01 -2.43
CA PRO A 124 -26.55 1.18 -1.83
C PRO A 124 -26.10 2.15 -2.93
N SER A 125 -26.75 3.30 -3.01
CA SER A 125 -26.52 4.32 -4.04
C SER A 125 -26.92 5.68 -3.52
N LEU A 126 -26.17 6.71 -3.92
CA LEU A 126 -26.41 8.09 -3.54
C LEU A 126 -27.70 8.64 -4.13
N GLY A 127 -28.33 9.55 -3.39
CA GLY A 127 -29.40 10.42 -3.90
C GLY A 127 -30.75 9.74 -4.20
N ASN A 128 -30.88 8.43 -4.03
CA ASN A 128 -32.16 7.74 -4.22
C ASN A 128 -32.60 7.06 -2.93
N ALA A 129 -33.55 7.66 -2.21
CA ALA A 129 -34.04 7.16 -0.92
C ALA A 129 -34.64 5.74 -0.98
N LYS A 130 -35.04 5.25 -2.17
CA LYS A 130 -35.52 3.88 -2.33
C LYS A 130 -34.38 2.86 -2.37
N SER A 131 -33.14 3.28 -2.65
CA SER A 131 -31.98 2.40 -2.80
C SER A 131 -30.85 2.72 -1.80
N ASN A 132 -30.79 3.96 -1.29
CA ASN A 132 -29.86 4.44 -0.28
C ASN A 132 -30.17 3.89 1.12
N THR A 133 -29.90 2.61 1.31
CA THR A 133 -30.12 1.87 2.57
C THR A 133 -29.00 2.05 3.59
N PHE A 134 -27.81 2.46 3.13
CA PHE A 134 -26.63 2.65 3.95
C PHE A 134 -25.88 3.90 3.52
N PRO A 135 -25.14 4.56 4.44
CA PRO A 135 -24.20 5.60 4.07
C PRO A 135 -23.29 5.11 2.93
N SER A 136 -23.20 5.90 1.89
CA SER A 136 -22.44 5.60 0.68
C SER A 136 -21.46 6.73 0.42
N LYS A 137 -20.22 6.38 0.09
CA LYS A 137 -19.15 7.30 -0.30
C LYS A 137 -18.72 7.00 -1.73
N THR A 138 -18.30 8.03 -2.45
CA THR A 138 -17.71 7.93 -3.80
C THR A 138 -16.20 8.08 -3.80
N GLU A 139 -15.66 8.43 -2.64
CA GLU A 139 -14.26 8.79 -2.45
C GLU A 139 -13.73 8.11 -1.18
N LEU A 140 -12.45 7.74 -1.21
CA LEU A 140 -11.76 7.23 -0.04
C LEU A 140 -11.65 8.34 1.00
N ASP A 141 -12.06 8.03 2.23
CA ASP A 141 -11.96 8.98 3.33
C ASP A 141 -10.49 9.26 3.64
N PRO A 142 -10.01 10.53 3.58
CA PRO A 142 -8.61 10.86 3.81
C PRO A 142 -8.09 10.49 5.22
N SER A 143 -8.99 10.23 6.17
CA SER A 143 -8.61 9.76 7.51
C SER A 143 -8.27 8.27 7.56
N VAL A 144 -8.59 7.50 6.52
CA VAL A 144 -8.27 6.07 6.43
C VAL A 144 -6.85 5.92 5.90
N ILE A 145 -6.00 5.25 6.68
CA ILE A 145 -4.61 5.00 6.29
C ILE A 145 -4.58 4.04 5.09
N SER A 146 -4.00 4.49 3.98
CA SER A 146 -3.86 3.70 2.76
C SER A 146 -2.67 2.73 2.82
N LEU A 147 -2.67 1.70 1.97
CA LEU A 147 -1.55 0.76 1.83
C LEU A 147 -0.23 1.49 1.54
N ALA A 148 -0.27 2.55 0.72
CA ALA A 148 0.91 3.35 0.43
C ALA A 148 1.41 4.10 1.67
N GLU A 149 0.51 4.62 2.50
CA GLU A 149 0.84 5.28 3.77
C GLU A 149 1.36 4.31 4.83
N VAL A 150 0.93 3.04 4.81
CA VAL A 150 1.51 1.98 5.65
C VAL A 150 2.95 1.68 5.24
N LEU A 151 3.24 1.63 3.94
CA LEU A 151 4.56 1.27 3.43
C LEU A 151 5.59 2.41 3.55
N LYS A 152 5.16 3.66 3.49
CA LYS A 152 6.05 4.84 3.47
C LYS A 152 6.95 4.97 4.72
N PRO A 153 6.47 4.80 5.97
CA PRO A 153 7.31 4.78 7.17
C PRO A 153 8.34 3.64 7.18
N ALA A 154 8.10 2.56 6.43
CA ALA A 154 9.03 1.44 6.26
C ALA A 154 10.09 1.71 5.16
N GLY A 155 10.19 2.94 4.64
CA GLY A 155 11.22 3.35 3.68
C GLY A 155 10.89 3.03 2.22
N TYR A 156 9.68 2.59 1.91
CA TYR A 156 9.26 2.33 0.54
C TYR A 156 9.02 3.61 -0.25
N LYS A 157 9.41 3.59 -1.52
CA LYS A 157 8.96 4.54 -2.53
C LYS A 157 7.69 4.00 -3.20
N THR A 158 6.64 4.81 -3.20
CA THR A 158 5.30 4.39 -3.63
C THR A 158 4.95 5.05 -4.96
N ALA A 159 4.51 4.23 -5.92
CA ALA A 159 4.01 4.70 -7.21
C ALA A 159 2.70 4.00 -7.59
N MET A 160 1.77 4.73 -8.20
CA MET A 160 0.54 4.18 -8.77
C MET A 160 0.40 4.56 -10.24
N LEU A 161 0.30 3.56 -11.11
CA LEU A 161 0.12 3.77 -12.54
C LEU A 161 -1.21 3.17 -12.98
N GLY A 162 -2.04 3.97 -13.64
CA GLY A 162 -3.39 3.60 -14.06
C GLY A 162 -4.48 4.19 -13.18
N LYS A 163 -5.63 3.51 -13.16
CA LYS A 163 -6.89 4.00 -12.62
C LYS A 163 -6.96 3.97 -11.09
N TRP A 164 -7.37 5.07 -10.45
CA TRP A 164 -7.61 5.13 -8.99
C TRP A 164 -9.00 4.65 -8.62
N HIS A 165 -10.04 5.24 -9.21
CA HIS A 165 -11.45 4.93 -8.94
C HIS A 165 -11.89 5.05 -7.48
N LEU A 166 -11.23 5.88 -6.68
CA LEU A 166 -11.55 6.12 -5.27
C LEU A 166 -11.72 7.62 -4.97
N GLY A 167 -12.24 8.37 -5.93
CA GLY A 167 -12.42 9.82 -5.86
C GLY A 167 -11.66 10.54 -6.99
N ASP A 168 -11.90 11.85 -7.08
CA ASP A 168 -11.24 12.73 -8.04
C ASP A 168 -9.94 13.35 -7.47
N SER A 169 -9.66 13.12 -6.19
CA SER A 169 -8.42 13.53 -5.54
C SER A 169 -7.24 12.68 -5.96
N GLU A 170 -6.04 13.19 -5.70
CA GLU A 170 -4.79 12.48 -5.94
C GLU A 170 -4.77 11.13 -5.18
N PRO A 171 -4.20 10.07 -5.78
CA PRO A 171 -4.09 8.76 -5.14
C PRO A 171 -3.39 8.82 -3.78
N GLN A 172 -4.16 8.63 -2.72
CA GLN A 172 -3.72 8.87 -1.34
C GLN A 172 -2.49 8.03 -0.97
N GLY A 173 -1.41 8.71 -0.56
CA GLY A 173 -0.18 8.12 -0.05
C GLY A 173 0.88 7.77 -1.10
N PHE A 174 0.56 7.88 -2.40
CA PHE A 174 1.52 7.62 -3.47
C PHE A 174 2.40 8.84 -3.74
N GLU A 175 3.73 8.65 -3.83
CA GLU A 175 4.69 9.72 -4.16
C GLU A 175 4.69 10.05 -5.65
N LEU A 176 4.44 9.05 -6.49
CA LEU A 176 4.32 9.19 -7.93
C LEU A 176 2.99 8.57 -8.36
N PHE A 177 2.23 9.28 -9.19
CA PHE A 177 1.03 8.73 -9.77
C PHE A 177 0.83 9.24 -11.19
N SER A 178 0.26 8.39 -12.05
CA SER A 178 -0.17 8.79 -13.38
C SER A 178 -1.34 7.91 -13.82
N ALA A 179 -2.41 8.55 -14.30
CA ALA A 179 -3.62 7.85 -14.71
C ALA A 179 -3.46 7.20 -16.10
N ASP A 180 -2.75 7.88 -16.99
CA ASP A 180 -2.60 7.52 -18.41
C ASP A 180 -1.13 7.35 -18.85
N GLY A 181 -0.18 7.43 -17.91
CA GLY A 181 1.25 7.37 -18.20
C GLY A 181 1.85 8.69 -18.67
N THR A 182 1.10 9.80 -18.61
CA THR A 182 1.60 11.15 -18.87
C THR A 182 1.77 11.96 -17.57
N ASP A 183 2.63 12.98 -17.57
CA ASP A 183 2.83 13.93 -16.45
C ASP A 183 1.65 14.93 -16.31
N ALA A 184 0.48 14.61 -16.83
CA ALA A 184 -0.70 15.46 -16.75
C ALA A 184 -1.25 15.52 -15.30
N PRO A 185 -1.90 16.63 -14.90
CA PRO A 185 -2.59 16.69 -13.61
C PRO A 185 -3.56 15.51 -13.49
N TYR A 186 -3.57 14.86 -12.32
CA TYR A 186 -4.33 13.64 -12.12
C TYR A 186 -5.81 13.88 -12.43
N LYS A 187 -6.32 13.12 -13.38
CA LYS A 187 -7.74 13.00 -13.68
C LYS A 187 -8.03 11.52 -13.80
N ASP A 188 -8.95 11.02 -12.99
CA ASP A 188 -9.33 9.61 -13.04
C ASP A 188 -9.85 9.29 -14.46
N CYS A 189 -9.38 8.18 -15.03
CA CYS A 189 -9.67 7.82 -16.41
C CYS A 189 -11.14 7.37 -16.53
N TYR A 190 -12.00 8.29 -16.98
CA TYR A 190 -13.39 8.03 -17.41
C TYR A 190 -13.63 8.53 -18.82
#